data_AF-A0AA40R2S8-F1
#
_entry.id   AF-A0AA40R2S8-F1
#
_cell.length_a   1.000
_cell.length_b   1.000
_cell.length_c   1.000
_cell.angle_alpha   90.00
_cell.angle_beta   90.00
_cell.angle_gamma   90.00
#
_symmetry.space_group_name_H-M   'P 1'
#
loop_
_entity.id
_entity.type
_entity.pdbx_description
1 polymer ?
#
loop_
_entity_poly.entity_id
_entity_poly.type
_entity_poly.pdbx_seq_one_letter_code
_entity_poly.pdbx_strand_id
1 'polypeptide(L)'
;MARVDTLERPFSVDVSDTGVFGVNDAGQTSALSAKLMIFDPSGKLVYRRVYNANLAGFSISPCGQYVASQTCNSANEDSFILEIHDVAQQRVLASCTPVAGWSSEYRFETEDGELKRVFANINHLGWFAYSPAGEFLDAKKFMSARLTKGDPWTRIRAAGELVQTDGSDKALGRAFGVVDATISAFRPGTDDRWLAGGYRLKGELLEKMNKPTEAIEAYRAALGLDSKIGVKKRLMAMEKGASHSLLLDMGTEPRAESASRSGRPEP
;
A
#
# COMPACT_ATOMS: atom_id res chain seq x y z
N MET A 1 -37.13 -4.04 23.27
CA MET A 1 -35.66 -4.08 23.31
C MET A 1 -35.26 -5.54 23.12
N ALA A 2 -34.53 -5.87 22.06
CA ALA A 2 -34.07 -7.25 21.82
C ALA A 2 -32.96 -7.61 22.82
N ARG A 3 -32.95 -8.86 23.28
CA ARG A 3 -31.93 -9.41 24.19
C ARG A 3 -31.46 -10.75 23.62
N VAL A 4 -30.14 -10.93 23.54
CA VAL A 4 -29.51 -12.16 23.04
C VAL A 4 -28.57 -12.69 24.12
N ASP A 5 -28.88 -13.84 24.69
CA ASP A 5 -28.13 -14.47 25.80
C ASP A 5 -27.31 -15.70 25.34
N THR A 6 -27.24 -15.97 24.04
CA THR A 6 -26.62 -17.19 23.46
C THR A 6 -25.17 -17.01 22.98
N LEU A 7 -24.57 -15.84 23.24
CA LEU A 7 -23.23 -15.47 22.77
C LEU A 7 -22.17 -15.97 23.75
N GLU A 8 -21.06 -16.50 23.23
CA GLU A 8 -19.96 -17.00 24.07
C GLU A 8 -19.04 -15.87 24.53
N ARG A 9 -18.58 -15.04 23.60
CA ARG A 9 -17.73 -13.86 23.84
C ARG A 9 -18.01 -12.77 22.80
N PRO A 10 -19.05 -11.94 22.99
CA PRO A 10 -19.32 -10.81 22.10
C PRO A 10 -18.13 -9.84 22.09
N PHE A 11 -17.58 -9.58 20.91
CA PHE A 11 -16.37 -8.76 20.75
C PHE A 11 -16.66 -7.41 20.07
N SER A 12 -17.49 -7.42 19.01
CA SER A 12 -17.90 -6.21 18.31
C SER A 12 -19.32 -6.35 17.76
N VAL A 13 -19.98 -5.22 17.54
CA VAL A 13 -21.37 -5.14 17.06
C VAL A 13 -21.51 -4.07 16.00
N ASP A 14 -22.51 -4.22 15.13
CA ASP A 14 -22.95 -3.17 14.22
C ASP A 14 -24.48 -3.26 14.02
N VAL A 15 -25.14 -2.14 13.75
CA VAL A 15 -26.61 -2.02 13.70
C VAL A 15 -27.02 -1.24 12.46
N SER A 16 -27.95 -1.80 11.69
CA SER A 16 -28.56 -1.15 10.52
C SER A 16 -29.72 -0.21 10.91
N ASP A 17 -30.16 0.62 9.96
CA ASP A 17 -31.26 1.57 10.16
C ASP A 17 -32.62 0.87 10.36
N THR A 18 -32.75 -0.39 9.94
CA THR A 18 -33.97 -1.20 10.13
C THR A 18 -33.99 -1.92 11.49
N GLY A 19 -32.94 -1.79 12.29
CA GLY A 19 -32.79 -2.46 13.58
C GLY A 19 -32.25 -3.89 13.49
N VAL A 20 -31.94 -4.39 12.28
CA VAL A 20 -31.13 -5.61 12.11
C VAL A 20 -29.74 -5.32 12.66
N PHE A 21 -29.18 -6.23 13.45
CA PHE A 21 -27.88 -6.04 14.08
C PHE A 21 -27.01 -7.28 13.99
N GLY A 22 -25.71 -7.07 13.95
CA GLY A 22 -24.72 -8.14 13.89
C GLY A 22 -23.84 -8.14 15.11
N VAL A 23 -23.33 -9.32 15.43
CA VAL A 23 -22.36 -9.53 16.49
C VAL A 23 -21.26 -10.42 15.96
N ASN A 24 -20.02 -10.00 16.18
CA ASN A 24 -18.86 -10.88 16.13
C ASN A 24 -18.70 -11.53 17.51
N ASP A 25 -19.04 -12.80 17.62
CA ASP A 25 -18.70 -13.62 18.78
C ASP A 25 -17.36 -14.29 18.55
N ALA A 26 -16.36 -13.86 19.32
CA ALA A 26 -14.98 -14.29 19.17
C ALA A 26 -14.68 -15.63 19.88
N GLY A 27 -15.70 -16.30 20.41
CA GLY A 27 -15.60 -17.64 20.99
C GLY A 27 -14.51 -17.77 22.05
N GLN A 28 -13.83 -18.92 22.05
CA GLN A 28 -12.78 -19.25 23.01
C GLN A 28 -11.49 -18.47 22.75
N THR A 29 -10.85 -18.00 23.82
CA THR A 29 -9.59 -17.23 23.75
C THR A 29 -8.39 -18.06 23.26
N SER A 30 -8.46 -19.38 23.37
CA SER A 30 -7.40 -20.32 22.96
C SER A 30 -7.39 -20.66 21.47
N ALA A 31 -8.39 -20.23 20.71
CA ALA A 31 -8.53 -20.55 19.29
C ALA A 31 -8.68 -19.29 18.44
N LEU A 32 -8.10 -19.30 17.24
CA LEU A 32 -8.44 -18.31 16.21
C LEU A 32 -9.81 -18.67 15.66
N SER A 33 -10.82 -17.92 16.10
CA SER A 33 -12.20 -18.17 15.69
C SER A 33 -13.03 -16.91 15.75
N ALA A 34 -14.01 -16.84 14.87
CA ALA A 34 -15.04 -15.82 14.91
C ALA A 34 -16.36 -16.39 14.39
N LYS A 35 -17.45 -16.00 15.02
CA LYS A 35 -18.82 -16.26 14.55
C LYS A 35 -19.44 -14.91 14.25
N LEU A 36 -19.62 -14.61 12.97
CA LEU A 36 -20.43 -13.47 12.52
C LEU A 36 -21.90 -13.90 12.56
N MET A 37 -22.70 -13.26 13.40
CA MET A 37 -24.10 -13.59 13.62
C MET A 37 -24.96 -12.36 13.43
N ILE A 38 -25.99 -12.46 12.60
CA ILE A 38 -26.92 -11.38 12.29
C ILE A 38 -28.30 -11.73 12.84
N PHE A 39 -28.92 -10.78 13.52
CA PHE A 39 -30.19 -10.92 14.20
C PHE A 39 -31.19 -9.90 13.65
N ASP A 40 -32.45 -10.30 13.56
CA ASP A 40 -33.55 -9.37 13.23
C ASP A 40 -33.86 -8.43 14.43
N PRO A 41 -34.71 -7.40 14.25
CA PRO A 41 -35.05 -6.47 15.34
C PRO A 41 -35.71 -7.12 16.56
N SER A 42 -36.22 -8.36 16.45
CA SER A 42 -36.77 -9.11 17.57
C SER A 42 -35.70 -9.87 18.37
N GLY A 43 -34.47 -9.97 17.83
CA GLY A 43 -33.37 -10.75 18.40
C GLY A 43 -33.29 -12.18 17.89
N LYS A 44 -34.07 -12.55 16.85
CA LYS A 44 -33.98 -13.86 16.23
C LYS A 44 -32.76 -13.92 15.32
N LEU A 45 -31.94 -14.95 15.45
CA LEU A 45 -30.82 -15.20 14.56
C LEU A 45 -31.34 -15.44 13.14
N VAL A 46 -30.92 -14.60 12.20
CA VAL A 46 -31.28 -14.71 10.79
C VAL A 46 -30.12 -15.17 9.92
N TYR A 47 -28.86 -14.90 10.26
CA TYR A 47 -27.71 -15.38 9.48
C TYR A 47 -26.51 -15.69 10.38
N ARG A 48 -25.69 -16.67 9.97
CA ARG A 48 -24.48 -17.06 10.69
C ARG A 48 -23.37 -17.50 9.74
N ARG A 49 -22.18 -16.95 9.93
CA ARG A 49 -20.93 -17.38 9.30
C ARG A 49 -19.88 -17.66 10.37
N VAL A 50 -19.19 -18.80 10.25
CA VAL A 50 -18.10 -19.21 11.14
C VAL A 50 -16.80 -19.14 10.39
N TYR A 51 -15.77 -18.64 11.07
CA TYR A 51 -14.40 -18.56 10.59
C TYR A 51 -13.45 -19.27 11.55
N ASN A 52 -12.44 -19.92 11.00
CA ASN A 52 -11.25 -20.42 11.67
C ASN A 52 -10.15 -19.33 11.77
N ALA A 53 -10.58 -18.07 11.82
CA ALA A 53 -9.73 -16.90 11.99
C ALA A 53 -10.48 -15.88 12.84
N ASN A 54 -9.73 -15.00 13.51
CA ASN A 54 -10.34 -13.85 14.18
C ASN A 54 -10.93 -12.90 13.14
N LEU A 55 -11.98 -12.16 13.49
CA LEU A 55 -12.52 -11.12 12.62
C LEU A 55 -11.80 -9.79 12.88
N ALA A 56 -11.29 -9.18 11.81
CA ALA A 56 -10.73 -7.83 11.84
C ALA A 56 -11.81 -6.77 12.08
N GLY A 57 -12.98 -6.99 11.47
CA GLY A 57 -14.16 -6.16 11.60
C GLY A 57 -15.23 -6.53 10.58
N PHE A 58 -16.41 -5.96 10.74
CA PHE A 58 -17.52 -6.09 9.82
C PHE A 58 -18.41 -4.84 9.88
N SER A 59 -19.24 -4.65 8.87
CA SER A 59 -20.34 -3.69 8.93
C SER A 59 -21.56 -4.20 8.19
N ILE A 60 -22.74 -3.67 8.52
CA ILE A 60 -24.04 -4.03 7.95
C ILE A 60 -24.54 -2.86 7.10
N SER A 61 -25.18 -3.17 5.97
CA SER A 61 -25.82 -2.16 5.15
C SER A 61 -26.97 -1.46 5.88
N PRO A 62 -27.30 -0.20 5.54
CA PRO A 62 -28.43 0.51 6.15
C PRO A 62 -29.76 -0.26 6.10
N CYS A 63 -30.00 -1.04 5.03
CA CYS A 63 -31.19 -1.88 4.89
C CYS A 63 -31.16 -3.19 5.72
N GLY A 64 -30.02 -3.56 6.30
CA GLY A 64 -29.85 -4.78 7.09
C GLY A 64 -29.64 -6.07 6.28
N GLN A 65 -29.66 -6.01 4.95
CA GLN A 65 -29.56 -7.19 4.08
C GLN A 65 -28.12 -7.60 3.74
N TYR A 66 -27.19 -6.65 3.63
CA TYR A 66 -25.83 -6.95 3.20
C TYR A 66 -24.85 -6.76 4.34
N VAL A 67 -23.83 -7.61 4.36
CA VAL A 67 -22.74 -7.53 5.33
C VAL A 67 -21.42 -7.61 4.59
N ALA A 68 -20.43 -6.88 5.05
CA ALA A 68 -19.04 -7.03 4.63
C ALA A 68 -18.21 -7.33 5.85
N SER A 69 -17.34 -8.33 5.76
CA SER A 69 -16.53 -8.76 6.88
C SER A 69 -15.13 -9.13 6.41
N GLN A 70 -14.12 -8.91 7.27
CA GLN A 70 -12.75 -9.30 6.97
C GLN A 70 -12.15 -10.07 8.12
N THR A 71 -11.45 -11.14 7.80
CA THR A 71 -10.74 -11.96 8.77
C THR A 71 -9.29 -11.54 8.91
N CYS A 72 -8.70 -11.92 10.04
CA CYS A 72 -7.30 -11.77 10.31
C CYS A 72 -6.44 -12.80 9.56
N ASN A 73 -5.13 -12.56 9.50
CA ASN A 73 -4.17 -13.58 9.06
C ASN A 73 -4.29 -14.84 9.94
N SER A 74 -4.31 -16.00 9.30
CA SER A 74 -4.32 -17.31 9.95
C SER A 74 -3.49 -18.31 9.11
N ALA A 75 -3.37 -19.55 9.59
CA ALA A 75 -2.68 -20.62 8.85
C ALA A 75 -3.65 -21.50 8.04
N ASN A 76 -4.85 -21.00 7.73
CA ASN A 76 -5.92 -21.74 7.05
C ASN A 76 -6.59 -20.90 5.96
N GLU A 77 -7.64 -21.44 5.34
CA GLU A 77 -8.40 -20.83 4.25
C GLU A 77 -9.12 -19.52 4.62
N ASP A 78 -9.43 -19.32 5.90
CA ASP A 78 -10.03 -18.06 6.38
C ASP A 78 -8.96 -16.98 6.64
N SER A 79 -7.72 -17.16 6.17
CA SER A 79 -6.66 -16.18 6.37
C SER A 79 -6.84 -14.97 5.46
N PHE A 80 -7.03 -13.80 6.06
CA PHE A 80 -7.00 -12.51 5.35
C PHE A 80 -7.95 -12.45 4.15
N ILE A 81 -9.20 -12.87 4.39
CA ILE A 81 -10.27 -12.82 3.39
C ILE A 81 -11.22 -11.66 3.69
N LEU A 82 -11.71 -11.02 2.64
CA LEU A 82 -12.87 -10.14 2.63
C LEU A 82 -14.05 -10.94 2.09
N GLU A 83 -15.11 -11.06 2.87
CA GLU A 83 -16.38 -11.63 2.44
C GLU A 83 -17.48 -10.58 2.34
N ILE A 84 -18.31 -10.69 1.30
CA ILE A 84 -19.55 -9.92 1.11
C ILE A 84 -20.70 -10.91 1.20
N HIS A 85 -21.69 -10.62 2.03
CA HIS A 85 -22.78 -11.53 2.36
C HIS A 85 -24.14 -10.93 1.97
N ASP A 86 -25.05 -11.80 1.52
CA ASP A 86 -26.49 -11.52 1.45
C ASP A 86 -27.19 -12.31 2.56
N VAL A 87 -27.62 -11.59 3.58
CA VAL A 87 -28.31 -12.11 4.77
C VAL A 87 -29.68 -12.65 4.40
N ALA A 88 -30.41 -11.98 3.51
CA ALA A 88 -31.75 -12.42 3.11
C ALA A 88 -31.68 -13.75 2.33
N GLN A 89 -30.69 -13.89 1.46
CA GLN A 89 -30.48 -15.11 0.65
C GLN A 89 -29.59 -16.16 1.32
N GLN A 90 -29.12 -15.92 2.56
CA GLN A 90 -28.27 -16.85 3.32
C GLN A 90 -26.98 -17.27 2.59
N ARG A 91 -26.35 -16.38 1.83
CA ARG A 91 -25.18 -16.74 1.01
C ARG A 91 -24.05 -15.72 1.07
N VAL A 92 -22.84 -16.21 0.79
CA VAL A 92 -21.67 -15.38 0.51
C VAL A 92 -21.71 -15.01 -0.96
N LEU A 93 -21.74 -13.71 -1.27
CA LEU A 93 -21.69 -13.19 -2.64
C LEU A 93 -20.25 -13.21 -3.18
N ALA A 94 -19.27 -12.91 -2.33
CA ALA A 94 -17.86 -12.89 -2.68
C ALA A 94 -17.00 -13.28 -1.49
N SER A 95 -15.88 -13.95 -1.77
CA SER A 95 -14.80 -14.23 -0.83
C SER A 95 -13.48 -14.04 -1.56
N CYS A 96 -12.70 -13.02 -1.20
CA CYS A 96 -11.48 -12.66 -1.92
C CYS A 96 -10.40 -12.12 -0.99
N THR A 97 -9.14 -12.15 -1.43
CA THR A 97 -8.06 -11.44 -0.76
C THR A 97 -8.21 -9.93 -1.01
N PRO A 98 -8.31 -9.08 0.03
CA PRO A 98 -8.54 -7.66 -0.14
C PRO A 98 -7.30 -6.96 -0.68
N VAL A 99 -7.42 -6.39 -1.88
CA VAL A 99 -6.34 -5.68 -2.59
C VAL A 99 -5.87 -4.44 -1.81
N ALA A 100 -6.80 -3.74 -1.16
CA ALA A 100 -6.53 -2.47 -0.49
C ALA A 100 -5.94 -2.63 0.93
N GLY A 101 -5.84 -3.87 1.43
CA GLY A 101 -5.31 -4.17 2.76
C GLY A 101 -6.39 -4.42 3.81
N TRP A 102 -6.08 -4.04 5.05
CA TRP A 102 -6.95 -4.25 6.21
C TRP A 102 -8.00 -3.17 6.35
N SER A 103 -9.23 -3.59 6.63
CA SER A 103 -10.34 -2.72 7.00
C SER A 103 -11.19 -3.36 8.10
N SER A 104 -11.66 -2.53 9.02
CA SER A 104 -12.63 -2.90 10.05
C SER A 104 -13.99 -2.24 9.83
N GLU A 105 -14.13 -1.38 8.82
CA GLU A 105 -15.31 -0.54 8.60
C GLU A 105 -15.68 -0.51 7.12
N TYR A 106 -16.96 -0.72 6.85
CA TYR A 106 -17.51 -0.79 5.50
C TYR A 106 -18.72 0.13 5.32
N ARG A 107 -18.89 0.66 4.12
CA ARG A 107 -20.10 1.36 3.67
C ARG A 107 -20.68 0.67 2.46
N PHE A 108 -21.98 0.80 2.30
CA PHE A 108 -22.74 0.10 1.27
C PHE A 108 -23.43 1.13 0.39
N GLU A 109 -23.35 0.92 -0.91
CA GLU A 109 -24.19 1.59 -1.88
C GLU A 109 -25.17 0.58 -2.45
N THR A 110 -26.45 0.87 -2.24
CA THR A 110 -27.57 0.08 -2.73
C THR A 110 -28.46 0.94 -3.60
N GLU A 111 -28.98 0.37 -4.69
CA GLU A 111 -29.92 1.03 -5.60
C GLU A 111 -31.02 0.01 -5.92
N ASP A 112 -32.28 0.41 -5.75
CA ASP A 112 -33.46 -0.46 -5.87
C ASP A 112 -33.42 -1.75 -5.02
N GLY A 113 -32.76 -1.69 -3.86
CA GLY A 113 -32.59 -2.83 -2.95
C GLY A 113 -31.42 -3.76 -3.31
N GLU A 114 -30.78 -3.54 -4.45
CA GLU A 114 -29.64 -4.34 -4.93
C GLU A 114 -28.31 -3.71 -4.51
N LEU A 115 -27.37 -4.54 -4.06
CA LEU A 115 -26.02 -4.10 -3.73
C LEU A 115 -25.27 -3.68 -5.00
N LYS A 116 -24.76 -2.45 -5.03
CA LYS A 116 -23.93 -1.95 -6.14
C LYS A 116 -22.46 -1.93 -5.80
N ARG A 117 -22.10 -1.45 -4.61
CA ARG A 117 -20.70 -1.34 -4.15
C ARG A 117 -20.58 -1.50 -2.64
N VAL A 118 -19.44 -2.05 -2.23
CA VAL A 118 -18.97 -2.04 -0.85
C VAL A 118 -17.71 -1.21 -0.77
N PHE A 119 -17.66 -0.24 0.13
CA PHE A 119 -16.50 0.61 0.34
C PHE A 119 -15.79 0.20 1.63
N ALA A 120 -14.53 -0.18 1.54
CA ALA A 120 -13.68 -0.46 2.70
C ALA A 120 -12.94 0.81 3.13
N ASN A 121 -12.94 1.11 4.43
CA ASN A 121 -12.12 2.18 4.99
C ASN A 121 -10.70 1.69 5.23
N ILE A 122 -9.72 2.24 4.52
CA ILE A 122 -8.31 1.91 4.70
C ILE A 122 -7.65 3.04 5.46
N ASN A 123 -7.06 2.68 6.61
CA ASN A 123 -6.49 3.63 7.55
C ASN A 123 -5.54 4.63 6.84
N HIS A 124 -5.75 5.92 7.11
CA HIS A 124 -5.04 7.07 6.50
C HIS A 124 -5.13 7.22 4.97
N LEU A 125 -5.73 6.28 4.24
CA LEU A 125 -5.85 6.30 2.78
C LEU A 125 -7.27 6.66 2.31
N GLY A 126 -8.29 6.28 3.08
CA GLY A 126 -9.70 6.59 2.84
C GLY A 126 -10.52 5.41 2.34
N TRP A 127 -11.63 5.70 1.67
CA TRP A 127 -12.62 4.71 1.26
C TRP A 127 -12.40 4.21 -0.17
N PHE A 128 -12.39 2.89 -0.37
CA PHE A 128 -12.18 2.27 -1.68
C PHE A 128 -13.21 1.19 -2.00
N ALA A 129 -13.71 1.20 -3.22
CA ALA A 129 -14.83 0.36 -3.64
C ALA A 129 -14.43 -1.04 -4.11
N TYR A 130 -15.27 -2.01 -3.75
CA TYR A 130 -15.36 -3.35 -4.29
C TYR A 130 -16.74 -3.55 -4.95
N SER A 131 -16.81 -4.36 -6.00
CA SER A 131 -18.07 -4.83 -6.57
C SER A 131 -18.73 -5.87 -5.65
N PRO A 132 -20.01 -6.22 -5.86
CA PRO A 132 -20.68 -7.29 -5.11
C PRO A 132 -20.00 -8.65 -5.30
N ALA A 133 -19.28 -8.83 -6.40
CA ALA A 133 -18.48 -10.03 -6.70
C ALA A 133 -17.06 -9.98 -6.08
N GLY A 134 -16.74 -8.94 -5.31
CA GLY A 134 -15.45 -8.81 -4.62
C GLY A 134 -14.32 -8.25 -5.47
N GLU A 135 -14.62 -7.73 -6.67
CA GLU A 135 -13.61 -7.12 -7.54
C GLU A 135 -13.23 -5.73 -7.03
N PHE A 136 -11.93 -5.42 -6.98
CA PHE A 136 -11.47 -4.10 -6.55
C PHE A 136 -11.61 -3.06 -7.67
N LEU A 137 -12.43 -2.03 -7.45
CA LEU A 137 -12.79 -1.06 -8.49
C LEU A 137 -11.89 0.18 -8.52
N ASP A 138 -11.25 0.49 -7.39
CA ASP A 138 -10.59 1.78 -7.17
C ASP A 138 -9.06 1.74 -7.31
N ALA A 139 -8.50 0.84 -8.14
CA ALA A 139 -7.05 0.64 -8.25
C ALA A 139 -6.23 1.92 -8.47
N LYS A 140 -6.64 2.78 -9.42
CA LYS A 140 -5.95 4.05 -9.71
C LYS A 140 -6.05 5.04 -8.55
N LYS A 141 -7.23 5.14 -7.95
CA LYS A 141 -7.51 6.02 -6.80
C LYS A 141 -6.70 5.58 -5.58
N PHE A 142 -6.60 4.27 -5.34
CA PHE A 142 -5.81 3.68 -4.27
C PHE A 142 -4.31 3.93 -4.44
N MET A 143 -3.76 3.69 -5.63
CA MET A 143 -2.37 4.03 -5.93
C MET A 143 -2.09 5.52 -5.69
N SER A 144 -2.99 6.40 -6.14
CA SER A 144 -2.84 7.84 -5.91
C SER A 144 -2.88 8.21 -4.42
N ALA A 145 -3.78 7.59 -3.63
CA ALA A 145 -3.86 7.82 -2.19
C ALA A 145 -2.58 7.34 -1.48
N ARG A 146 -2.05 6.16 -1.83
CA ARG A 146 -0.80 5.66 -1.26
C ARG A 146 0.40 6.57 -1.54
N LEU A 147 0.46 7.17 -2.73
CA LEU A 147 1.53 8.10 -3.10
C LEU A 147 1.44 9.46 -2.39
N THR A 148 0.26 9.86 -1.90
CA THR A 148 0.01 11.24 -1.42
C THR A 148 -0.33 11.34 0.07
N LYS A 149 -1.05 10.36 0.62
CA LYS A 149 -1.59 10.40 1.99
C LYS A 149 -0.95 9.37 2.92
N GLY A 150 -0.44 8.26 2.38
CA GLY A 150 0.12 7.18 3.19
C GLY A 150 1.26 7.63 4.10
N ASP A 151 1.61 6.81 5.08
CA ASP A 151 2.83 6.99 5.87
C ASP A 151 4.09 6.84 4.96
N PRO A 152 5.30 7.18 5.46
CA PRO A 152 6.51 7.10 4.66
C PRO A 152 6.76 5.72 4.03
N TRP A 153 6.51 4.60 4.74
CA TRP A 153 6.66 3.27 4.15
C TRP A 153 5.71 3.05 2.98
N THR A 154 4.44 3.42 3.17
CA THR A 154 3.40 3.30 2.14
C THR A 154 3.76 4.10 0.89
N ARG A 155 4.25 5.34 1.05
CA ARG A 155 4.64 6.21 -0.08
C ARG A 155 5.83 5.65 -0.84
N ILE A 156 6.90 5.26 -0.13
CA ILE A 156 8.11 4.70 -0.75
C ILE A 156 7.77 3.41 -1.51
N ARG A 157 7.00 2.51 -0.89
CA ARG A 157 6.57 1.27 -1.55
C ARG A 157 5.71 1.54 -2.79
N ALA A 158 4.75 2.46 -2.70
CA ALA A 158 3.90 2.82 -3.83
C ALA A 158 4.67 3.45 -4.99
N ALA A 159 5.69 4.26 -4.70
CA ALA A 159 6.56 4.82 -5.73
C ALA A 159 7.35 3.73 -6.46
N GLY A 160 7.84 2.72 -5.73
CA GLY A 160 8.50 1.56 -6.35
C GLY A 160 7.56 0.74 -7.24
N GLU A 161 6.36 0.43 -6.74
CA GLU A 161 5.34 -0.29 -7.52
C GLU A 161 4.89 0.48 -8.78
N LEU A 162 4.77 1.81 -8.69
CA LEU A 162 4.43 2.65 -9.83
C LEU A 162 5.42 2.46 -10.98
N VAL A 163 6.73 2.47 -10.70
CA VAL A 163 7.76 2.32 -11.75
C VAL A 163 7.89 0.88 -12.24
N GLN A 164 7.54 -0.11 -11.41
CA GLN A 164 7.47 -1.51 -11.84
C GLN A 164 6.33 -1.78 -12.82
N THR A 165 5.21 -1.07 -12.65
CA THR A 165 3.99 -1.26 -13.47
C THR A 165 3.91 -0.31 -14.65
N ASP A 166 4.51 0.88 -14.53
CA ASP A 166 4.59 1.91 -15.57
C ASP A 166 6.04 2.42 -15.66
N GLY A 167 6.76 1.96 -16.69
CA GLY A 167 8.15 2.33 -16.94
C GLY A 167 8.34 3.66 -17.66
N SER A 168 7.27 4.46 -17.85
CA SER A 168 7.36 5.74 -18.55
C SER A 168 8.16 6.79 -17.77
N ASP A 169 8.75 7.75 -18.47
CA ASP A 169 9.45 8.89 -17.86
C ASP A 169 8.54 9.69 -16.92
N LYS A 170 7.24 9.77 -17.24
CA LYS A 170 6.24 10.42 -16.40
C LYS A 170 6.07 9.71 -15.06
N ALA A 171 5.95 8.38 -15.08
CA ALA A 171 5.84 7.58 -13.86
C ALA A 171 7.12 7.63 -13.03
N LEU A 172 8.27 7.57 -13.71
CA LEU A 172 9.59 7.71 -13.09
C LEU A 172 9.76 9.05 -12.38
N GLY A 173 9.44 10.16 -13.07
CA GLY A 173 9.49 11.50 -12.48
C GLY A 173 8.52 11.68 -11.30
N ARG A 174 7.30 11.12 -11.39
CA ARG A 174 6.34 11.14 -10.29
C ARG A 174 6.84 10.35 -9.09
N ALA A 175 7.37 9.14 -9.29
CA ALA A 175 7.91 8.31 -8.23
C ALA A 175 9.09 9.00 -7.54
N PHE A 176 10.00 9.59 -8.32
CA PHE A 176 11.12 10.36 -7.78
C PHE A 176 10.63 11.51 -6.90
N GLY A 177 9.68 12.32 -7.38
CA GLY A 177 9.14 13.44 -6.60
C GLY A 177 8.50 13.01 -5.27
N VAL A 178 7.80 11.87 -5.26
CA VAL A 178 7.22 11.31 -4.02
C VAL A 178 8.31 10.85 -3.05
N VAL A 179 9.31 10.12 -3.54
CA VAL A 179 10.42 9.63 -2.70
C VAL A 179 11.21 10.78 -2.12
N ASP A 180 11.56 11.76 -2.95
CA ASP A 180 12.36 12.92 -2.56
C ASP A 180 11.64 13.79 -1.53
N ALA A 181 10.36 14.09 -1.76
CA ALA A 181 9.53 14.82 -0.79
C ALA A 181 9.36 14.06 0.53
N THR A 182 9.21 12.73 0.47
CA THR A 182 9.06 11.89 1.66
C THR A 182 10.34 11.91 2.51
N ILE A 183 11.51 11.73 1.88
CA ILE A 183 12.82 11.84 2.54
C ILE A 183 13.02 13.23 3.13
N SER A 184 12.72 14.28 2.36
CA SER A 184 12.92 15.67 2.80
C SER A 184 12.02 16.09 3.98
N ALA A 185 10.88 15.43 4.15
CA ALA A 185 9.98 15.66 5.27
C ALA A 185 10.39 14.93 6.57
N PHE A 186 11.44 14.10 6.53
CA PHE A 186 11.94 13.38 7.70
C PHE A 186 12.38 14.35 8.81
N ARG A 187 12.08 14.00 10.06
CA ARG A 187 12.50 14.75 11.24
C ARG A 187 13.22 13.83 12.23
N PRO A 188 14.38 14.23 12.78
CA PRO A 188 15.03 13.47 13.85
C PRO A 188 14.08 13.20 15.01
N GLY A 189 14.17 12.01 15.61
CA GLY A 189 13.29 11.57 16.70
C GLY A 189 11.94 10.98 16.23
N THR A 190 11.73 10.83 14.92
CA THR A 190 10.62 10.04 14.34
C THR A 190 11.11 8.67 13.87
N ASP A 191 10.19 7.77 13.51
CA ASP A 191 10.55 6.46 12.94
C ASP A 191 11.37 6.64 11.65
N ASP A 192 12.60 6.14 11.65
CA ASP A 192 13.60 6.28 10.59
C ASP A 192 13.87 4.96 9.84
N ARG A 193 13.22 3.86 10.21
CA ARG A 193 13.47 2.53 9.64
C ARG A 193 13.20 2.45 8.14
N TRP A 194 12.36 3.33 7.61
CA TRP A 194 12.06 3.42 6.17
C TRP A 194 13.15 4.16 5.37
N LEU A 195 13.99 4.95 6.04
CA LEU A 195 14.84 5.95 5.40
C LEU A 195 15.91 5.31 4.52
N ALA A 196 16.55 4.21 4.98
CA ALA A 196 17.51 3.45 4.18
C ALA A 196 16.87 2.90 2.89
N GLY A 197 15.66 2.35 3.01
CA GLY A 197 14.88 1.88 1.86
C GLY A 197 14.48 3.02 0.91
N GLY A 198 14.13 4.18 1.45
CA GLY A 198 13.84 5.39 0.69
C GLY A 198 15.03 5.88 -0.13
N TYR A 199 16.20 6.01 0.49
CA TYR A 199 17.43 6.39 -0.21
C TYR A 199 17.87 5.35 -1.25
N ARG A 200 17.72 4.06 -0.96
CA ARG A 200 17.94 3.00 -1.96
C ARG A 200 17.06 3.23 -3.19
N LEU A 201 15.75 3.41 -3.00
CA LEU A 201 14.84 3.63 -4.11
C LEU A 201 15.16 4.94 -4.84
N LYS A 202 15.51 6.02 -4.14
CA LYS A 202 15.95 7.28 -4.74
C LYS A 202 17.13 7.08 -5.70
N GLY A 203 18.15 6.31 -5.29
CA GLY A 203 19.28 5.97 -6.16
C GLY A 203 18.86 5.19 -7.40
N GLU A 204 17.97 4.20 -7.24
CA GLU A 204 17.47 3.39 -8.36
C GLU A 204 16.69 4.21 -9.39
N LEU A 205 15.92 5.20 -8.91
CA LEU A 205 15.19 6.12 -9.78
C LEU A 205 16.15 7.07 -10.50
N LEU A 206 17.14 7.62 -9.80
CA LEU A 206 18.15 8.52 -10.39
C LEU A 206 18.99 7.81 -11.45
N GLU A 207 19.37 6.55 -11.23
CA GLU A 207 20.01 5.73 -12.26
C GLU A 207 19.15 5.62 -13.53
N LYS A 208 17.86 5.27 -13.38
CA LYS A 208 16.91 5.18 -14.51
C LYS A 208 16.73 6.52 -15.22
N MET A 209 16.91 7.63 -14.51
CA MET A 209 16.86 8.99 -15.05
C MET A 209 18.20 9.46 -15.65
N ASN A 210 19.20 8.59 -15.78
CA ASN A 210 20.56 8.91 -16.24
C ASN A 210 21.23 10.02 -15.41
N LYS A 211 21.05 9.99 -14.08
CA LYS A 211 21.69 10.90 -13.10
C LYS A 211 22.66 10.14 -12.19
N PRO A 212 23.82 9.71 -12.72
CA PRO A 212 24.70 8.77 -12.01
C PRO A 212 25.35 9.38 -10.76
N THR A 213 25.71 10.67 -10.77
CA THR A 213 26.35 11.34 -9.64
C THR A 213 25.40 11.40 -8.44
N GLU A 214 24.15 11.84 -8.65
CA GLU A 214 23.15 11.91 -7.60
C GLU A 214 22.72 10.53 -7.12
N ALA A 215 22.70 9.53 -8.01
CA ALA A 215 22.41 8.15 -7.63
C ALA A 215 23.47 7.58 -6.67
N ILE A 216 24.76 7.82 -6.94
CA ILE A 216 25.87 7.43 -6.07
C ILE A 216 25.68 8.01 -4.66
N GLU A 217 25.36 9.29 -4.55
CA GLU A 217 25.12 9.95 -3.26
C GLU A 217 23.92 9.36 -2.52
N ALA A 218 22.83 9.07 -3.23
CA ALA A 218 21.67 8.41 -2.63
C ALA A 218 22.01 6.99 -2.10
N TYR A 219 22.81 6.21 -2.82
CA TYR A 219 23.24 4.90 -2.33
C TYR A 219 24.22 4.96 -1.16
N ARG A 220 25.11 5.95 -1.14
CA ARG A 220 25.98 6.21 0.03
C ARG A 220 25.15 6.54 1.26
N ALA A 221 24.14 7.40 1.13
CA ALA A 221 23.21 7.71 2.21
C ALA A 221 22.45 6.45 2.68
N ALA A 222 21.99 5.59 1.75
CA ALA A 222 21.33 4.34 2.10
C ALA A 222 22.25 3.39 2.90
N LEU A 223 23.50 3.21 2.47
CA LEU A 223 24.48 2.35 3.15
C LEU A 223 24.96 2.91 4.48
N GLY A 224 24.97 4.24 4.63
CA GLY A 224 25.27 4.90 5.90
C GLY A 224 24.21 4.63 6.97
N LEU A 225 22.95 4.39 6.56
CA LEU A 225 21.84 4.04 7.44
C LEU A 225 21.75 2.51 7.66
N ASP A 226 21.90 1.73 6.59
CA ASP A 226 21.91 0.27 6.66
C ASP A 226 22.92 -0.34 5.69
N SER A 227 24.03 -0.84 6.23
CA SER A 227 25.09 -1.52 5.48
C SER A 227 24.63 -2.78 4.74
N LYS A 228 23.48 -3.37 5.11
CA LYS A 228 22.90 -4.60 4.54
C LYS A 228 21.78 -4.34 3.54
N ILE A 229 21.50 -3.08 3.17
CA ILE A 229 20.41 -2.69 2.26
C ILE A 229 20.58 -3.16 0.79
N GLY A 230 21.67 -3.86 0.47
CA GLY A 230 21.84 -4.60 -0.80
C GLY A 230 22.44 -3.80 -1.97
N VAL A 231 22.81 -2.53 -1.79
CA VAL A 231 23.32 -1.68 -2.90
C VAL A 231 24.83 -1.58 -3.00
N LYS A 232 25.60 -2.22 -2.11
CA LYS A 232 27.06 -2.07 -2.03
C LYS A 232 27.79 -2.39 -3.35
N LYS A 233 27.42 -3.51 -4.01
CA LYS A 233 28.01 -3.91 -5.30
C LYS A 233 27.63 -2.94 -6.43
N ARG A 234 26.38 -2.46 -6.42
CA ARG A 234 25.86 -1.52 -7.40
C ARG A 234 26.58 -0.18 -7.32
N LEU A 235 26.74 0.35 -6.11
CA LEU A 235 27.52 1.56 -5.84
C LEU A 235 28.97 1.46 -6.35
N MET A 236 29.69 0.39 -6.00
CA MET A 236 31.07 0.20 -6.46
C MET A 236 31.19 0.18 -7.99
N ALA A 237 30.23 -0.44 -8.69
CA ALA A 237 30.22 -0.48 -10.15
C ALA A 237 30.01 0.92 -10.76
N MET A 238 29.10 1.71 -10.18
CA MET A 238 28.84 3.08 -10.62
C MET A 238 30.04 4.01 -10.38
N GLU A 239 30.66 3.92 -9.21
CA GLU A 239 31.82 4.75 -8.87
C GLU A 239 32.98 4.49 -9.83
N LYS A 240 33.23 3.21 -10.16
CA LYS A 240 34.25 2.84 -11.16
C LYS A 240 33.93 3.39 -12.55
N GLY A 241 32.65 3.31 -12.96
CA GLY A 241 32.20 3.87 -14.24
C GLY A 241 32.38 5.39 -14.31
N ALA A 242 32.04 6.10 -13.24
CA ALA A 242 32.22 7.56 -13.14
C ALA A 242 33.70 7.96 -13.21
N SER A 243 34.59 7.25 -12.50
CA SER A 243 36.04 7.50 -12.59
C SER A 243 36.60 7.26 -13.99
N HIS A 244 36.10 6.25 -14.70
CA HIS A 244 36.52 5.97 -16.08
C HIS A 244 36.04 7.04 -17.07
N SER A 245 34.82 7.56 -16.89
CA SER A 245 34.30 8.69 -17.70
C SER A 245 35.10 9.97 -17.49
N LEU A 246 35.46 10.28 -16.23
CA LEU A 246 36.28 11.45 -15.90
C LEU A 246 37.68 11.38 -16.50
N LEU A 247 38.29 10.19 -16.55
CA LEU A 247 39.60 9.97 -17.17
C LEU A 247 39.55 10.13 -18.70
N LEU A 248 38.44 9.78 -19.35
CA LEU A 248 38.25 9.99 -20.79
C LEU A 248 38.05 11.47 -21.12
N ASP A 249 37.26 12.20 -20.34
CA ASP A 249 37.04 13.64 -20.56
C ASP A 249 38.34 14.44 -20.39
N MET A 250 39.21 14.09 -19.42
CA MET A 250 40.53 14.72 -19.25
C MET A 250 41.57 14.32 -20.31
N GLY A 251 41.31 13.27 -21.10
CA GLY A 251 42.17 12.86 -22.22
C GLY A 251 41.92 13.64 -23.52
N THR A 252 40.93 14.54 -23.53
CA THR A 252 40.46 15.26 -24.73
C THR A 252 40.82 16.75 -24.73
N GLU A 253 41.90 17.16 -24.04
CA GLU A 253 42.40 18.53 -24.19
C GLU A 253 42.92 18.78 -25.62
N PRO A 254 42.53 19.89 -26.28
CA PRO A 254 43.08 20.23 -27.59
C PRO A 254 44.56 20.53 -27.45
N ARG A 255 45.41 19.76 -28.15
CA ARG A 255 46.84 20.03 -28.29
C ARG A 255 47.03 21.48 -28.74
N ALA A 256 47.57 22.32 -27.85
CA ALA A 256 48.05 23.64 -28.19
C ALA A 256 49.16 23.51 -29.25
N GLU A 257 48.88 23.99 -30.47
CA GLU A 257 49.88 24.17 -31.50
C GLU A 257 50.96 25.13 -30.99
N SER A 258 52.18 24.62 -30.90
CA SER A 258 53.39 25.38 -30.60
C SER A 258 54.40 25.17 -31.72
N ALA A 259 54.57 26.20 -32.57
CA ALA A 259 55.75 26.50 -33.41
C ALA A 259 55.40 27.74 -34.26
N SER A 260 56.25 28.73 -34.54
CA SER A 260 57.64 29.01 -34.20
C SER A 260 57.94 30.44 -34.72
N ARG A 261 58.76 31.20 -34.00
CA ARG A 261 59.30 32.51 -34.45
C ARG A 261 60.42 32.34 -35.50
N SER A 262 60.56 33.38 -36.34
CA SER A 262 61.75 33.88 -37.11
C SER A 262 61.51 33.90 -38.63
N GLY A 263 61.83 34.94 -39.42
CA GLY A 263 62.63 36.16 -39.20
C GLY A 263 62.33 37.28 -40.23
N ARG A 264 62.90 38.45 -39.94
CA ARG A 264 62.94 39.79 -40.61
C ARG A 264 63.54 39.80 -42.05
N PRO A 265 63.70 40.96 -42.74
CA PRO A 265 63.04 42.30 -42.64
C PRO A 265 62.62 42.90 -44.02
N GLU A 266 62.12 44.14 -43.96
CA GLU A 266 61.69 45.10 -45.00
C GLU A 266 62.59 45.27 -46.24
N PRO A 267 62.06 45.93 -47.29
CA PRO A 267 62.37 47.36 -47.48
C PRO A 267 61.16 48.30 -47.54
#